data_AF-A0A2D5EIX9-F1
#
_entry.id   AF-A0A2D5EIX9-F1
#
_cell.length_a   1.000
_cell.length_b   1.000
_cell.length_c   1.000
_cell.angle_alpha   90.00
_cell.angle_beta   90.00
_cell.angle_gamma   90.00
#
_symmetry.space_group_name_H-M   'P 1'
#
loop_
_entity.id
_entity.type
_entity.pdbx_description
1 polymer ?
#
loop_
_entity_poly.entity_id
_entity_poly.type
_entity_poly.pdbx_seq_one_letter_code
_entity_poly.pdbx_strand_id
1 'polypeptide(L)'
;MNSAVHLGFALSLVLGGTAVAQEATPLSAPDSTPDALGLMQGFPPAPDKTIRFTDPDYFAFPKLRWTVCHFRELMPTTVVRNGSEGVSELPVDIDAGIDGVEFLPLGGKAPMTWRDAFDANYTDGILVLHQGRVVYERYDGCLDEHTLHGAMSVTKSLTGLLGEVLVAEGTLDAAALVGDIIPELARSAFGDATVRQVLDMTTALDYSEDYSDPDAEVWTYARAGSPYLVS
;
A
#
# COMPACT_ATOMS: atom_id res chain seq x y z
N MET A 1 68.57 -13.74 -32.44
CA MET A 1 68.94 -15.09 -32.89
C MET A 1 69.10 -16.00 -31.68
N ASN A 2 68.21 -17.00 -31.58
CA ASN A 2 68.22 -18.26 -30.82
C ASN A 2 68.42 -18.32 -29.29
N SER A 3 67.29 -18.55 -28.61
CA SER A 3 66.88 -19.72 -27.79
C SER A 3 67.79 -20.40 -26.74
N ALA A 4 67.25 -20.51 -25.50
CA ALA A 4 67.08 -21.73 -24.68
C ALA A 4 66.18 -21.40 -23.45
N VAL A 5 64.92 -21.88 -23.31
CA VAL A 5 64.43 -23.21 -22.82
C VAL A 5 64.65 -23.43 -21.30
N HIS A 6 63.65 -23.08 -20.47
CA HIS A 6 62.72 -23.91 -19.65
C HIS A 6 63.15 -24.38 -18.24
N LEU A 7 62.44 -23.88 -17.22
CA LEU A 7 61.81 -24.57 -16.06
C LEU A 7 61.23 -23.44 -15.17
N GLY A 8 59.96 -23.30 -14.80
CA GLY A 8 58.91 -24.26 -14.50
C GLY A 8 58.51 -24.04 -13.03
N PHE A 9 57.48 -23.23 -12.75
CA PHE A 9 56.68 -23.36 -11.52
C PHE A 9 55.27 -22.81 -11.74
N ALA A 10 54.31 -23.53 -11.16
CA ALA A 10 52.93 -23.61 -11.55
C ALA A 10 52.00 -22.63 -10.81
N LEU A 11 50.84 -22.35 -11.42
CA LEU A 11 49.49 -22.19 -10.86
C LEU A 11 49.36 -21.28 -9.61
N SER A 12 48.57 -20.21 -9.65
CA SER A 12 47.10 -20.33 -9.52
C SER A 12 46.39 -19.05 -9.99
N LEU A 13 45.45 -19.20 -10.93
CA LEU A 13 44.40 -18.22 -11.22
C LEU A 13 43.41 -18.20 -10.05
N VAL A 14 43.19 -17.04 -9.45
CA VAL A 14 41.96 -16.77 -8.68
C VAL A 14 41.07 -15.92 -9.57
N LEU A 15 40.17 -16.58 -10.29
CA LEU A 15 38.98 -15.95 -10.85
C LEU A 15 37.98 -15.76 -9.71
N GLY A 16 38.07 -14.63 -9.02
CA GLY A 16 36.99 -14.16 -8.14
C GLY A 16 35.85 -13.67 -9.02
N GLY A 17 34.86 -14.54 -9.25
CA GLY A 17 33.63 -14.16 -9.92
C GLY A 17 32.90 -13.07 -9.13
N THR A 18 32.56 -11.99 -9.82
CA THR A 18 31.55 -11.04 -9.35
C THR A 18 30.23 -11.79 -9.24
N ALA A 19 29.77 -12.03 -8.01
CA ALA A 19 28.40 -12.44 -7.77
C ALA A 19 27.50 -11.26 -8.19
N VAL A 20 26.91 -11.35 -9.38
CA VAL A 20 25.75 -10.53 -9.73
C VAL A 20 24.62 -11.06 -8.86
N ALA A 21 24.19 -10.28 -7.86
CA ALA A 21 22.95 -10.54 -7.15
C ALA A 21 21.83 -10.50 -8.20
N GLN A 22 21.31 -11.68 -8.53
CA GLN A 22 20.17 -11.78 -9.44
C GLN A 22 18.95 -11.32 -8.66
N GLU A 23 18.46 -10.11 -8.94
CA GLU A 23 17.13 -9.69 -8.50
C GLU A 23 16.14 -10.76 -8.97
N ALA A 24 15.59 -11.51 -8.02
CA ALA A 24 14.59 -12.52 -8.33
C ALA A 24 13.41 -11.82 -9.00
N THR A 25 12.97 -12.35 -10.15
CA THR A 25 11.75 -11.87 -10.79
C THR A 25 10.60 -11.92 -9.78
N PRO A 26 9.88 -10.81 -9.54
CA PRO A 26 8.74 -10.82 -8.63
C PRO A 26 7.74 -11.90 -9.05
N LEU A 27 7.11 -12.55 -8.07
CA LEU A 27 6.04 -13.52 -8.30
C LEU A 27 4.91 -12.88 -9.11
N SER A 28 4.31 -13.63 -10.03
CA SER A 28 3.13 -13.15 -10.76
C SER A 28 1.96 -12.83 -9.82
N ALA A 29 0.95 -12.09 -10.27
CA ALA A 29 -0.24 -11.85 -9.45
C ALA A 29 -0.92 -13.16 -9.01
N PRO A 30 -1.17 -14.15 -9.88
CA PRO A 30 -1.72 -15.43 -9.44
C PRO A 30 -0.84 -16.17 -8.41
N ASP A 31 0.48 -16.17 -8.61
CA ASP A 31 1.42 -16.92 -7.75
C ASP A 31 1.74 -16.22 -6.42
N SER A 32 1.38 -14.94 -6.29
CA SER A 32 1.62 -14.13 -5.09
C SER A 32 0.38 -13.99 -4.20
N THR A 33 -0.74 -14.62 -4.56
CA THR A 33 -1.94 -14.61 -3.71
C THR A 33 -1.66 -15.32 -2.37
N PRO A 34 -2.31 -14.89 -1.27
CA PRO A 34 -2.10 -15.52 0.03
C PRO A 34 -2.37 -17.03 0.02
N ASP A 35 -3.38 -17.46 -0.73
CA ASP A 35 -3.73 -18.88 -0.86
C ASP A 35 -2.69 -19.67 -1.66
N ALA A 36 -2.20 -19.14 -2.79
CA ALA A 36 -1.13 -19.78 -3.56
C ALA A 36 0.16 -19.94 -2.73
N LEU A 37 0.43 -18.99 -1.84
CA LEU A 37 1.58 -19.01 -0.95
C LEU A 37 1.37 -19.81 0.34
N GLY A 38 0.13 -20.21 0.64
CA GLY A 38 -0.25 -20.87 1.90
C GLY A 38 -0.05 -19.99 3.13
N LEU A 39 -0.14 -18.66 2.98
CA LEU A 39 0.03 -17.71 4.08
C LEU A 39 -1.15 -17.82 5.06
N MET A 40 -0.85 -17.87 6.35
CA MET A 40 -1.84 -17.91 7.44
C MET A 40 -2.83 -19.09 7.37
N GLN A 41 -2.48 -20.16 6.63
CA GLN A 41 -3.29 -21.39 6.54
C GLN A 41 -2.82 -22.46 7.54
N GLY A 42 -3.78 -23.26 8.06
CA GLY A 42 -3.54 -24.33 9.04
C GLY A 42 -3.75 -23.90 10.50
N PHE A 43 -3.59 -24.83 11.45
CA PHE A 43 -3.74 -24.54 12.87
C PHE A 43 -2.71 -25.27 13.76
N PRO A 44 -1.70 -24.56 14.32
CA PRO A 44 -1.31 -23.21 13.92
C PRO A 44 -0.72 -23.20 12.49
N PRO A 45 -0.75 -22.07 11.76
CA PRO A 45 0.01 -21.92 10.54
C PRO A 45 1.50 -22.24 10.76
N ALA A 46 2.17 -22.74 9.71
CA ALA A 46 3.60 -23.02 9.79
C ALA A 46 4.39 -21.72 10.13
N PRO A 47 5.51 -21.80 10.89
CA PRO A 47 6.23 -20.61 11.32
C PRO A 47 6.67 -19.67 10.20
N ASP A 48 7.05 -20.20 9.03
CA ASP A 48 7.45 -19.48 7.82
C ASP A 48 6.25 -18.95 7.00
N LYS A 49 5.04 -19.38 7.34
CA LYS A 49 3.76 -18.98 6.73
C LYS A 49 2.93 -18.08 7.63
N THR A 50 3.40 -17.83 8.84
CA THR A 50 2.75 -16.94 9.80
C THR A 50 3.20 -15.50 9.57
N ILE A 51 2.24 -14.59 9.42
CA ILE A 51 2.48 -13.15 9.35
C ILE A 51 2.14 -12.55 10.72
N ARG A 52 3.07 -11.77 11.27
CA ARG A 52 2.89 -11.05 12.54
C ARG A 52 3.15 -9.58 12.31
N PHE A 53 2.48 -8.72 13.08
CA PHE A 53 2.73 -7.28 13.04
C PHE A 53 4.18 -6.92 13.41
N THR A 54 4.84 -7.76 14.21
CA THR A 54 6.25 -7.60 14.59
C THR A 54 7.24 -8.01 13.51
N ASP A 55 6.79 -8.70 12.45
CA ASP A 55 7.67 -9.12 11.38
C ASP A 55 8.04 -7.88 10.55
N PRO A 56 9.33 -7.58 10.28
CA PRO A 56 9.72 -6.35 9.59
C PRO A 56 9.22 -6.27 8.14
N ASP A 57 8.82 -7.40 7.57
CA ASP A 57 8.36 -7.55 6.18
C ASP A 57 6.86 -7.84 6.09
N TYR A 58 6.09 -7.70 7.18
CA TYR A 58 4.64 -8.00 7.17
C TYR A 58 3.87 -7.18 6.12
N PHE A 59 4.38 -5.98 5.79
CA PHE A 59 3.81 -5.07 4.81
C PHE A 59 4.61 -4.99 3.50
N ALA A 60 5.59 -5.88 3.31
CA ALA A 60 6.37 -5.99 2.08
C ALA A 60 5.80 -7.07 1.15
N PHE A 61 6.08 -6.98 -0.15
CA PHE A 61 5.64 -7.99 -1.11
C PHE A 61 6.40 -9.30 -0.87
N PRO A 62 5.74 -10.48 -0.91
CA PRO A 62 4.32 -10.71 -1.23
C PRO A 62 3.36 -10.68 -0.02
N LYS A 63 3.88 -10.62 1.22
CA LYS A 63 3.05 -10.66 2.45
C LYS A 63 2.00 -9.56 2.52
N LEU A 64 2.29 -8.39 1.93
CA LEU A 64 1.36 -7.26 1.85
C LEU A 64 -0.01 -7.68 1.29
N ARG A 65 -0.03 -8.63 0.34
CA ARG A 65 -1.25 -9.12 -0.31
C ARG A 65 -2.18 -9.90 0.62
N TRP A 66 -1.71 -10.36 1.77
CA TRP A 66 -2.57 -10.87 2.84
C TRP A 66 -2.87 -9.74 3.84
N THR A 67 -1.83 -9.01 4.25
CA THR A 67 -1.89 -8.00 5.31
C THR A 67 -2.96 -6.94 5.09
N VAL A 68 -3.12 -6.44 3.86
CA VAL A 68 -4.10 -5.38 3.55
C VAL A 68 -5.55 -5.80 3.77
N CYS A 69 -5.89 -7.09 3.66
CA CYS A 69 -7.22 -7.60 3.99
C CYS A 69 -7.39 -7.92 5.49
N HIS A 70 -6.30 -8.02 6.25
CA HIS A 70 -6.29 -8.60 7.60
C HIS A 70 -5.68 -7.69 8.66
N PHE A 71 -5.62 -6.37 8.43
CA PHE A 71 -5.08 -5.43 9.42
C PHE A 71 -5.70 -5.56 10.82
N ARG A 72 -6.99 -5.92 10.89
CA ARG A 72 -7.72 -6.11 12.17
C ARG A 72 -7.17 -7.27 13.01
N GLU A 73 -6.47 -8.20 12.39
CA GLU A 73 -5.80 -9.33 13.06
C GLU A 73 -4.38 -8.99 13.51
N LEU A 74 -3.78 -7.95 12.92
CA LEU A 74 -2.38 -7.57 13.16
C LEU A 74 -2.24 -6.43 14.16
N MET A 75 -3.17 -5.47 14.15
CA MET A 75 -3.06 -4.27 14.97
C MET A 75 -4.39 -3.89 15.62
N PRO A 76 -4.37 -3.13 16.74
CA PRO A 76 -5.59 -2.59 17.33
C PRO A 76 -6.38 -1.77 16.31
N THR A 77 -7.68 -1.99 16.25
CA THR A 77 -8.60 -1.26 15.35
C THR A 77 -9.82 -0.78 16.11
N THR A 78 -10.44 0.29 15.62
CA THR A 78 -11.78 0.73 16.07
C THR A 78 -12.79 0.45 14.97
N VAL A 79 -14.00 0.05 15.35
CA VAL A 79 -15.08 -0.22 14.39
C VAL A 79 -15.80 1.09 14.07
N VAL A 80 -15.74 1.50 12.81
CA VAL A 80 -16.67 2.50 12.26
C VAL A 80 -17.92 1.75 11.79
N ARG A 81 -19.02 1.88 12.54
CA ARG A 81 -20.28 1.19 12.22
C ARG A 81 -20.93 1.84 11.00
N ASN A 82 -21.55 1.02 10.15
CA ASN A 82 -22.49 1.53 9.15
C ASN A 82 -23.74 2.13 9.84
N GLY A 83 -24.52 2.91 9.10
CA GLY A 83 -25.75 3.52 9.59
C GLY A 83 -26.79 2.49 10.05
N SER A 84 -27.69 2.90 10.94
CA SER A 84 -28.76 2.03 11.47
C SER A 84 -30.00 1.97 10.57
N GLU A 85 -30.06 2.79 9.52
CA GLU A 85 -31.20 2.90 8.60
C GLU A 85 -31.25 1.78 7.54
N GLY A 86 -30.33 0.81 7.63
CA GLY A 86 -30.23 -0.31 6.70
C GLY A 86 -29.23 -0.06 5.57
N VAL A 87 -29.06 -1.08 4.73
CA VAL A 87 -28.18 -1.03 3.55
C VAL A 87 -29.00 -0.60 2.34
N SER A 88 -28.48 0.35 1.56
CA SER A 88 -29.01 0.64 0.23
C SER A 88 -28.27 -0.21 -0.80
N GLU A 89 -28.96 -1.18 -1.40
CA GLU A 89 -28.38 -1.96 -2.49
C GLU A 89 -28.15 -1.08 -3.73
N LEU A 90 -27.02 -1.28 -4.39
CA LEU A 90 -26.72 -0.64 -5.66
C LEU A 90 -27.36 -1.46 -6.79
N PRO A 91 -28.13 -0.85 -7.71
CA PRO A 91 -28.60 -1.57 -8.89
C PRO A 91 -27.43 -2.13 -9.70
N VAL A 92 -27.61 -3.30 -10.31
CA VAL A 92 -26.58 -3.99 -11.07
C VAL A 92 -26.99 -4.09 -12.54
N ASP A 93 -26.06 -3.80 -13.44
CA ASP A 93 -26.22 -3.86 -14.90
C ASP A 93 -24.86 -4.20 -15.54
N ILE A 94 -24.36 -5.41 -15.29
CA ILE A 94 -23.01 -5.83 -15.68
C ILE A 94 -22.83 -5.82 -17.20
N ASP A 95 -21.78 -5.13 -17.66
CA ASP A 95 -21.32 -5.16 -19.04
C ASP A 95 -20.09 -6.07 -19.19
N ALA A 96 -20.32 -7.28 -19.69
CA ALA A 96 -19.25 -8.26 -19.95
C ALA A 96 -18.23 -7.78 -21.01
N GLY A 97 -18.54 -6.74 -21.79
CA GLY A 97 -17.64 -6.14 -22.76
C GLY A 97 -16.49 -5.34 -22.12
N ILE A 98 -16.62 -4.94 -20.86
CA ILE A 98 -15.62 -4.11 -20.18
C ILE A 98 -14.25 -4.81 -20.09
N ASP A 99 -14.22 -6.12 -19.88
CA ASP A 99 -12.98 -6.91 -19.87
C ASP A 99 -12.17 -6.76 -21.17
N GLY A 100 -12.85 -6.58 -22.30
CA GLY A 100 -12.25 -6.45 -23.63
C GLY A 100 -11.84 -5.02 -23.99
N VAL A 101 -12.03 -4.04 -23.11
CA VAL A 101 -11.60 -2.65 -23.37
C VAL A 101 -10.08 -2.61 -23.49
N GLU A 102 -9.60 -2.23 -24.67
CA GLU A 102 -8.17 -2.08 -24.93
C GLU A 102 -7.70 -0.66 -24.65
N PHE A 103 -6.53 -0.54 -24.04
CA PHE A 103 -5.88 0.74 -23.81
C PHE A 103 -4.36 0.60 -23.84
N LEU A 104 -3.66 1.72 -24.01
CA LEU A 104 -2.21 1.79 -23.85
C LEU A 104 -1.89 2.23 -22.43
N PRO A 105 -1.21 1.41 -21.60
CA PRO A 105 -0.82 1.81 -20.26
C PRO A 105 0.07 3.05 -20.27
N LEU A 106 -0.01 3.87 -19.23
CA LEU A 106 0.89 5.01 -19.05
C LEU A 106 2.35 4.51 -19.02
N GLY A 107 3.19 5.04 -19.90
CA GLY A 107 4.59 4.58 -20.05
C GLY A 107 4.75 3.23 -20.76
N GLY A 108 3.66 2.57 -21.14
CA GLY A 108 3.66 1.30 -21.86
C GLY A 108 4.05 1.44 -23.33
N LYS A 109 4.55 0.34 -23.91
CA LYS A 109 4.91 0.26 -25.35
C LYS A 109 3.93 -0.57 -26.18
N ALA A 110 3.05 -1.31 -25.53
CA ALA A 110 2.07 -2.19 -26.15
C ALA A 110 0.71 -2.03 -25.45
N PRO A 111 -0.40 -2.13 -26.20
CA PRO A 111 -1.73 -2.12 -25.60
C PRO A 111 -1.96 -3.36 -24.73
N MET A 112 -2.90 -3.25 -23.79
CA MET A 112 -3.43 -4.37 -23.01
C MET A 112 -4.94 -4.23 -22.85
N THR A 113 -5.60 -5.32 -22.45
CA THR A 113 -7.03 -5.30 -22.11
C THR A 113 -7.24 -4.89 -20.65
N TRP A 114 -8.43 -4.41 -20.32
CA TRP A 114 -8.86 -4.16 -18.95
C TRP A 114 -8.75 -5.41 -18.08
N ARG A 115 -9.09 -6.58 -18.65
CA ARG A 115 -8.92 -7.87 -17.97
C ARG A 115 -7.47 -8.14 -17.57
N ASP A 116 -6.53 -7.93 -18.49
CA ASP A 116 -5.10 -8.18 -18.24
C ASP A 116 -4.50 -7.16 -17.26
N ALA A 117 -5.02 -5.93 -17.27
CA ALA A 117 -4.59 -4.87 -16.39
C ALA A 117 -4.82 -5.19 -14.91
N PHE A 118 -5.82 -6.01 -14.59
CA PHE A 118 -6.10 -6.44 -13.23
C PHE A 118 -4.89 -7.17 -12.63
N ASP A 119 -4.39 -8.20 -13.32
CA ASP A 119 -3.26 -9.01 -12.86
C ASP A 119 -1.94 -8.24 -12.98
N ALA A 120 -1.77 -7.43 -14.03
CA ALA A 120 -0.57 -6.62 -14.24
C ALA A 120 -0.31 -5.62 -13.10
N ASN A 121 -1.35 -5.20 -12.38
CA ASN A 121 -1.26 -4.25 -11.27
C ASN A 121 -1.37 -4.90 -9.88
N TYR A 122 -1.46 -6.24 -9.80
CA TYR A 122 -1.75 -6.96 -8.55
C TYR A 122 -3.03 -6.44 -7.86
N THR A 123 -4.04 -6.09 -8.66
CA THR A 123 -5.32 -5.60 -8.13
C THR A 123 -5.99 -6.70 -7.32
N ASP A 124 -6.40 -6.39 -6.08
CA ASP A 124 -7.18 -7.33 -5.26
C ASP A 124 -8.69 -7.15 -5.51
N GLY A 125 -9.15 -5.93 -5.83
CA GLY A 125 -10.54 -5.73 -6.24
C GLY A 125 -10.81 -4.40 -6.92
N ILE A 126 -11.83 -4.40 -7.76
CA ILE A 126 -12.27 -3.23 -8.52
C ILE A 126 -13.79 -3.23 -8.68
N LEU A 127 -14.38 -2.06 -8.57
CA LEU A 127 -15.81 -1.81 -8.75
C LEU A 127 -15.98 -0.57 -9.62
N VAL A 128 -16.75 -0.67 -10.71
CA VAL A 128 -17.08 0.44 -11.60
C VAL A 128 -18.56 0.73 -11.53
N LEU A 129 -18.87 1.98 -11.18
CA LEU A 129 -20.23 2.51 -11.16
C LEU A 129 -20.46 3.41 -12.37
N HIS A 130 -21.54 3.16 -13.10
CA HIS A 130 -22.01 4.07 -14.16
C HIS A 130 -23.48 4.41 -13.91
N GLN A 131 -23.78 5.71 -13.78
CA GLN A 131 -25.13 6.22 -13.47
C GLN A 131 -25.77 5.54 -12.24
N GLY A 132 -24.96 5.35 -11.19
CA GLY A 132 -25.40 4.73 -9.94
C GLY A 132 -25.62 3.21 -10.01
N ARG A 133 -25.19 2.54 -11.08
CA ARG A 133 -25.30 1.08 -11.24
C ARG A 133 -23.93 0.43 -11.28
N VAL A 134 -23.80 -0.75 -10.68
CA VAL A 134 -22.61 -1.60 -10.85
C VAL A 134 -22.60 -2.14 -12.26
N VAL A 135 -21.61 -1.75 -13.05
CA VAL A 135 -21.43 -2.22 -14.44
C VAL A 135 -20.24 -3.17 -14.59
N TYR A 136 -19.34 -3.18 -13.63
CA TYR A 136 -18.21 -4.11 -13.56
C TYR A 136 -17.76 -4.28 -12.13
N GLU A 137 -17.49 -5.52 -11.73
CA GLU A 137 -16.77 -5.81 -10.51
C GLU A 137 -15.93 -7.07 -10.68
N ARG A 138 -14.76 -7.09 -10.06
CA ARG A 138 -13.86 -8.24 -10.02
C ARG A 138 -13.05 -8.18 -8.74
N TYR A 139 -12.92 -9.32 -8.07
CA TYR A 139 -12.12 -9.49 -6.86
C TYR A 139 -11.22 -10.72 -7.02
N ASP A 140 -10.08 -10.73 -6.34
CA ASP A 140 -9.12 -11.83 -6.33
C ASP A 140 -8.27 -11.82 -5.04
N GLY A 141 -7.49 -12.88 -4.84
CA GLY A 141 -6.60 -13.01 -3.70
C GLY A 141 -7.39 -13.12 -2.39
N CYS A 142 -7.18 -12.17 -1.47
CA CYS A 142 -7.87 -12.17 -0.18
C CYS A 142 -9.17 -11.35 -0.16
N LEU A 143 -9.51 -10.66 -1.25
CA LEU A 143 -10.64 -9.74 -1.27
C LEU A 143 -11.86 -10.40 -1.90
N ASP A 144 -13.02 -10.17 -1.28
CA ASP A 144 -14.35 -10.47 -1.81
C ASP A 144 -15.30 -9.30 -1.48
N GLU A 145 -16.58 -9.46 -1.81
CA GLU A 145 -17.64 -8.47 -1.56
C GLU A 145 -17.90 -8.16 -0.07
N HIS A 146 -17.32 -8.93 0.86
CA HIS A 146 -17.57 -8.82 2.30
C HIS A 146 -16.30 -8.51 3.11
N THR A 147 -15.14 -8.59 2.48
CA THR A 147 -13.84 -8.40 3.13
C THR A 147 -13.44 -6.93 3.10
N LEU A 148 -12.94 -6.44 4.23
CA LEU A 148 -12.40 -5.08 4.33
C LEU A 148 -10.97 -5.05 3.81
N HIS A 149 -10.65 -4.04 3.01
CA HIS A 149 -9.30 -3.81 2.49
C HIS A 149 -8.71 -2.52 3.06
N GLY A 150 -7.39 -2.51 3.25
CA GLY A 150 -6.65 -1.30 3.60
C GLY A 150 -6.81 -0.22 2.53
N ALA A 151 -7.45 0.91 2.89
CA ALA A 151 -7.67 2.03 1.98
C ALA A 151 -6.48 3.00 1.89
N MET A 152 -5.49 2.85 2.78
CA MET A 152 -4.31 3.73 2.86
C MET A 152 -4.70 5.21 2.83
N SER A 153 -4.01 6.02 2.03
CA SER A 153 -4.24 7.46 1.91
C SER A 153 -5.60 7.85 1.30
N VAL A 154 -6.40 6.94 0.75
CA VAL A 154 -7.80 7.24 0.37
C VAL A 154 -8.59 7.73 1.60
N THR A 155 -8.21 7.25 2.79
CA THR A 155 -8.76 7.69 4.08
C THR A 155 -8.68 9.21 4.28
N LYS A 156 -7.65 9.88 3.74
CA LYS A 156 -7.48 11.34 3.86
C LYS A 156 -8.64 12.11 3.22
N SER A 157 -9.22 11.60 2.14
CA SER A 157 -10.39 12.22 1.50
C SER A 157 -11.64 12.19 2.39
N LEU A 158 -11.82 11.13 3.18
CA LEU A 158 -12.91 11.07 4.17
C LEU A 158 -12.69 12.10 5.30
N THR A 159 -11.48 12.18 5.85
CA THR A 159 -11.15 13.18 6.87
C THR A 159 -11.28 14.61 6.33
N GLY A 160 -10.81 14.86 5.12
CA GLY A 160 -10.94 16.14 4.44
C GLY A 160 -12.40 16.53 4.22
N LEU A 161 -13.25 15.59 3.78
CA LEU A 161 -14.69 15.82 3.63
C LEU A 161 -15.35 16.23 4.96
N LEU A 162 -15.03 15.54 6.05
CA LEU A 162 -15.53 15.92 7.38
C LEU A 162 -15.04 17.32 7.78
N GLY A 163 -13.78 17.64 7.50
CA GLY A 163 -13.24 18.99 7.71
C GLY A 163 -14.01 20.06 6.93
N GLU A 164 -14.29 19.82 5.65
CA GLU A 164 -15.08 20.74 4.81
C GLU A 164 -16.53 20.89 5.30
N VAL A 165 -17.16 19.82 5.77
CA VAL A 165 -18.50 19.90 6.39
C VAL A 165 -18.47 20.82 7.60
N LEU A 166 -17.49 20.66 8.50
CA LEU A 166 -17.36 21.51 9.69
C LEU A 166 -17.07 22.97 9.34
N VAL A 167 -16.31 23.22 8.27
CA VAL A 167 -16.06 24.57 7.75
C VAL A 167 -17.35 25.18 7.20
N ALA A 168 -18.10 24.43 6.38
CA ALA A 168 -19.36 24.89 5.81
C ALA A 168 -20.43 25.18 6.89
N GLU A 169 -20.42 24.41 7.97
CA GLU A 169 -21.30 24.61 9.14
C GLU A 169 -20.84 25.77 10.05
N GLY A 170 -19.64 26.32 9.82
CA GLY A 170 -19.06 27.38 10.66
C GLY A 170 -18.52 26.89 12.01
N THR A 171 -18.42 25.57 12.21
CA THR A 171 -17.84 24.96 13.42
C THR A 171 -16.31 25.03 13.40
N LEU A 172 -15.71 24.94 12.22
CA LEU A 172 -14.26 25.03 12.02
C LEU A 172 -13.94 26.26 11.15
N ASP A 173 -13.08 27.15 11.65
CA ASP A 173 -12.59 28.28 10.84
C ASP A 173 -11.39 27.84 10.00
N ALA A 174 -11.55 27.86 8.67
CA ALA A 174 -10.48 27.50 7.75
C ALA A 174 -9.26 28.44 7.81
N ALA A 175 -9.44 29.68 8.30
CA ALA A 175 -8.39 30.66 8.47
C ALA A 175 -7.69 30.60 9.85
N ALA A 176 -8.24 29.85 10.80
CA ALA A 176 -7.63 29.68 12.11
C ALA A 176 -6.30 28.92 12.01
N LEU A 177 -5.35 29.28 12.86
CA LEU A 177 -4.08 28.56 12.98
C LEU A 177 -4.29 27.24 13.72
N VAL A 178 -3.61 26.18 13.29
CA VAL A 178 -3.70 24.88 13.96
C VAL A 178 -3.25 24.99 15.42
N GLY A 179 -2.22 25.79 15.72
CA GLY A 179 -1.73 25.98 17.09
C GLY A 179 -2.76 26.61 18.04
N ASP A 180 -3.71 27.38 17.51
CA ASP A 180 -4.80 27.97 18.31
C ASP A 180 -5.89 26.93 18.63
N ILE A 181 -6.05 25.91 17.78
CA ILE A 181 -7.05 24.84 17.93
C ILE A 181 -6.49 23.68 18.75
N ILE A 182 -5.22 23.32 18.50
CA ILE A 182 -4.49 22.20 19.11
C ILE A 182 -3.23 22.76 19.76
N PRO A 183 -3.29 23.22 21.01
CA PRO A 183 -2.18 23.90 21.69
C PRO A 183 -0.89 23.07 21.75
N GLU A 184 -1.00 21.75 21.80
CA GLU A 184 0.14 20.82 21.78
C GLU A 184 0.97 20.92 20.49
N LEU A 185 0.35 21.33 19.38
CA LEU A 185 1.00 21.52 18.09
C LEU A 185 1.54 22.93 17.86
N ALA A 186 1.33 23.87 18.78
CA ALA A 186 1.73 25.27 18.60
C ALA A 186 3.24 25.47 18.36
N ARG A 187 4.08 24.54 18.81
CA ARG A 187 5.54 24.56 18.57
C ARG A 187 6.01 23.54 17.54
N SER A 188 5.09 23.00 16.74
CA SER A 188 5.38 22.08 15.63
C SER A 188 5.38 22.83 14.30
N ALA A 189 5.76 22.15 13.22
CA ALA A 189 5.68 22.68 11.86
C ALA A 189 4.23 22.89 11.36
N PHE A 190 3.22 22.48 12.13
CA PHE A 190 1.82 22.80 11.84
C PHE A 190 1.32 24.03 12.59
N GLY A 191 2.01 24.48 13.65
CA GLY A 191 1.46 25.46 14.60
C GLY A 191 1.03 26.79 13.99
N ASP A 192 1.78 27.26 12.99
CA ASP A 192 1.55 28.49 12.25
C ASP A 192 0.88 28.27 10.88
N ALA A 193 0.51 27.03 10.54
CA ALA A 193 -0.31 26.74 9.37
C ALA A 193 -1.78 27.02 9.68
N THR A 194 -2.51 27.55 8.71
CA THR A 194 -3.97 27.60 8.78
C THR A 194 -4.57 26.22 8.56
N VAL A 195 -5.79 26.00 9.05
CA VAL A 195 -6.58 24.80 8.74
C VAL A 195 -6.68 24.57 7.23
N ARG A 196 -6.89 25.63 6.44
CA ARG A 196 -6.92 25.54 4.97
C ARG A 196 -5.62 25.02 4.39
N GLN A 197 -4.48 25.53 4.85
CA GLN A 197 -3.17 25.09 4.36
C GLN A 197 -2.92 23.60 4.64
N VAL A 198 -3.38 23.11 5.79
CA VAL A 198 -3.29 21.69 6.15
C VAL A 198 -4.19 20.84 5.26
N LEU A 199 -5.45 21.24 5.04
CA LEU A 199 -6.40 20.54 4.16
C LEU A 199 -5.89 20.47 2.72
N ASP A 200 -5.23 21.53 2.25
CA ASP A 200 -4.70 21.64 0.89
C ASP A 200 -3.29 21.02 0.74
N MET A 201 -2.72 20.48 1.82
CA MET A 201 -1.35 19.92 1.86
C MET A 201 -0.28 20.93 1.40
N THR A 202 -0.41 22.20 1.81
CA THR A 202 0.52 23.31 1.46
C THR A 202 1.41 23.74 2.63
N THR A 203 1.44 22.97 3.71
CA THR A 203 2.36 23.15 4.84
C THR A 203 3.73 22.55 4.49
N ALA A 204 4.79 23.34 4.63
CA ALA A 204 6.14 22.84 4.44
C ALA A 204 6.62 22.11 5.71
N LEU A 205 6.98 20.84 5.56
CA LEU A 205 7.47 19.98 6.63
C LEU A 205 8.85 19.46 6.23
N ASP A 206 9.79 19.43 7.19
CA ASP A 206 11.00 18.62 7.04
C ASP A 206 10.64 17.16 7.36
N TYR A 207 10.09 16.48 6.35
CA TYR A 207 9.49 15.15 6.48
C TYR A 207 9.59 14.37 5.17
N SER A 208 10.36 13.27 5.17
CA SER A 208 10.46 12.36 4.03
C SER A 208 9.35 11.30 4.04
N GLU A 209 8.60 11.22 2.93
CA GLU A 209 7.64 10.13 2.62
C GLU A 209 8.22 9.09 1.65
N ASP A 210 9.55 9.00 1.52
CA ASP A 210 10.16 7.94 0.72
C ASP A 210 10.05 6.58 1.44
N TYR A 211 9.04 5.80 1.09
CA TYR A 211 8.82 4.44 1.63
C TYR A 211 9.92 3.45 1.24
N SER A 212 10.83 3.80 0.32
CA SER A 212 11.99 2.96 -0.02
C SER A 212 13.23 3.26 0.82
N ASP A 213 13.26 4.42 1.47
CA ASP A 213 14.34 4.81 2.37
C ASP A 213 14.01 4.34 3.81
N PRO A 214 14.80 3.41 4.40
CA PRO A 214 14.55 2.94 5.75
C PRO A 214 14.73 4.02 6.84
N ASP A 215 15.45 5.09 6.52
CA ASP A 215 15.74 6.19 7.45
C ASP A 215 14.74 7.37 7.31
N ALA A 216 13.80 7.31 6.36
CA ALA A 216 12.79 8.35 6.14
C ALA A 216 11.91 8.59 7.38
N GLU A 217 11.51 9.85 7.58
CA GLU A 217 10.68 10.27 8.72
C GLU A 217 9.34 9.53 8.79
N VAL A 218 8.80 9.05 7.67
CA VAL A 218 7.59 8.21 7.65
C VAL A 218 7.72 6.97 8.55
N TRP A 219 8.90 6.34 8.61
CA TRP A 219 9.14 5.20 9.48
C TRP A 219 9.36 5.62 10.93
N THR A 220 9.98 6.77 11.16
CA THR A 220 10.11 7.35 12.51
C THR A 220 8.74 7.70 13.09
N TYR A 221 7.88 8.32 12.29
CA TYR A 221 6.49 8.60 12.64
C TYR A 221 5.71 7.32 12.93
N ALA A 222 5.80 6.31 12.04
CA ALA A 222 5.14 5.02 12.25
C ALA A 222 5.58 4.34 13.55
N ARG A 223 6.88 4.37 13.88
CA ARG A 223 7.42 3.85 15.15
C ARG A 223 6.90 4.62 16.36
N ALA A 224 6.86 5.94 16.29
CA ALA A 224 6.37 6.79 17.39
C ALA A 224 4.86 6.59 17.67
N GLY A 225 4.08 6.28 16.62
CA GLY A 225 2.66 5.94 16.72
C GLY A 225 2.36 4.48 17.06
N SER A 226 3.37 3.62 17.18
CA SER A 226 3.17 2.19 17.45
C SER A 226 2.56 1.98 18.84
N PRO A 227 1.42 1.25 18.96
CA PRO A 227 0.85 0.90 20.25
C PRO A 227 1.70 -0.14 21.00
N TYR A 228 2.64 -0.79 20.30
CA TYR A 228 3.60 -1.70 20.90
C TYR A 228 4.90 -0.94 21.12
N LEU A 229 5.33 -0.87 22.38
CA LEU A 229 6.64 -0.34 22.76
C LEU A 229 7.70 -1.18 22.08
N VAL A 230 8.39 -0.60 21.10
CA VAL A 230 9.65 -1.15 20.61
C VAL A 230 10.67 -0.86 21.71
N SER A 231 11.02 -1.87 22.50
CA SER A 231 12.07 -1.80 23.52
C SER A 231 13.44 -1.62 22.89
#